data_AF-G5J596-F1
#
_entry.id   AF-G5J596-F1
#
_cell.length_a   1.000
_cell.length_b   1.000
_cell.length_c   1.000
_cell.angle_alpha   90.00
_cell.angle_beta   90.00
_cell.angle_gamma   90.00
#
_symmetry.space_group_name_H-M   'P 1'
#
loop_
_entity.id
_entity.type
_entity.pdbx_description
1 polymer ?
#
loop_
_entity_poly.entity_id
_entity_poly.type
_entity_poly.pdbx_seq_one_letter_code
_entity_poly.pdbx_strand_id
1 'polypeptide(L)'
;MVQKILIVDDELDKKRKLYNLLYEASLSKNWYKLIFSTTGEEALEIIKKDKKQEISLIILDLRLDKGEINGVDFANTLAASHIDKKIIVWTAYKEWSNSFSDLAKNNIIKVIQRTDYSLLYLKDLCDAFIMGQQLEAPGKQGASANSKMLGYHSIRRMVKSLPERQRYNLFVEILPIFKPETLLKIKNDLPQSIDDILDDSMQRSLLKQWIEEQQNVYGLLKEVPPIRELNDVRLEIREKPMDGKIYIDYFIRWSLDGKHHSKYIKKSLVEKLPAELRNPSQFPNSPDSLAVIFKKTGRSRKKNNDS
;
A
#
# COMPACT_ATOMS: atom_id res chain seq x y z
N MET A 1 28.29 -4.23 -8.20
CA MET A 1 27.89 -3.66 -9.50
C MET A 1 26.92 -2.51 -9.24
N VAL A 2 27.03 -1.41 -9.97
CA VAL A 2 26.11 -0.27 -9.81
C VAL A 2 24.84 -0.55 -10.60
N GLN A 3 23.70 -0.59 -9.91
CA GLN A 3 22.40 -0.83 -10.55
C GLN A 3 21.99 0.35 -11.43
N LYS A 4 21.10 0.11 -12.40
CA LYS A 4 20.59 1.13 -13.31
C LYS A 4 19.07 1.18 -13.29
N ILE A 5 18.53 2.39 -13.37
CA ILE A 5 17.12 2.65 -13.61
C ILE A 5 17.00 3.18 -15.04
N LEU A 6 16.19 2.50 -15.86
CA LEU A 6 15.86 2.97 -17.21
C LEU A 6 14.61 3.84 -17.14
N ILE A 7 14.69 5.06 -17.66
CA ILE A 7 13.57 6.00 -17.75
C ILE A 7 13.14 6.07 -19.21
N VAL A 8 11.87 5.74 -19.47
CA VAL A 8 11.25 5.75 -20.80
C VAL A 8 10.15 6.80 -20.82
N ASP A 9 10.42 7.94 -21.46
CA ASP A 9 9.56 9.12 -21.49
C ASP A 9 9.86 9.92 -22.78
N ASP A 10 8.85 10.26 -23.57
CA ASP A 10 9.03 10.95 -24.85
C ASP A 10 9.37 12.44 -24.69
N GLU A 11 9.16 13.02 -23.50
CA GLU A 11 9.47 14.41 -23.16
C GLU A 11 10.80 14.57 -22.42
N LEU A 12 11.73 13.64 -22.55
CA LEU A 12 13.03 13.71 -21.86
C LEU A 12 13.83 14.97 -22.17
N ASP A 13 13.67 15.59 -23.34
CA ASP A 13 14.32 16.85 -23.67
C ASP A 13 13.97 17.95 -22.65
N LYS A 14 12.74 17.90 -22.11
CA LYS A 14 12.26 18.81 -21.07
C LYS A 14 12.52 18.27 -19.66
N LYS A 15 12.37 16.96 -19.46
CA LYS A 15 12.34 16.33 -18.11
C LYS A 15 13.67 15.78 -17.63
N ARG A 16 14.69 15.60 -18.48
CA ARG A 16 15.98 14.99 -18.08
C ARG A 16 16.64 15.74 -16.92
N LYS A 17 16.64 17.08 -16.96
CA LYS A 17 17.17 17.90 -15.85
C LYS A 17 16.38 17.68 -14.55
N LEU A 18 15.06 17.58 -14.65
CA LEU A 18 14.18 17.28 -13.51
C LEU A 18 14.51 15.93 -12.89
N TYR A 19 14.64 14.87 -13.70
CA TYR A 19 15.02 13.55 -13.18
C TYR A 19 16.39 13.59 -12.49
N ASN A 20 17.40 14.20 -13.12
CA ASN A 20 18.73 14.29 -12.51
C ASN A 20 18.71 15.05 -11.18
N LEU A 21 17.94 16.15 -11.08
CA LEU A 21 17.79 16.91 -9.84
C LEU A 21 17.03 16.10 -8.77
N LEU A 22 15.92 15.47 -9.14
CA LEU A 22 15.11 14.64 -8.26
C LEU A 22 15.93 13.52 -7.61
N TYR A 23 16.86 12.94 -8.37
CA TYR A 23 17.67 11.80 -7.96
C TYR A 23 19.10 12.16 -7.52
N GLU A 24 19.48 13.44 -7.48
CA GLU A 24 20.86 13.90 -7.25
C GLU A 24 21.51 13.29 -6.00
N ALA A 25 20.79 13.25 -4.88
CA ALA A 25 21.27 12.69 -3.64
C ALA A 25 21.54 11.17 -3.73
N SER A 26 20.73 10.43 -4.49
CA SER A 26 20.89 8.98 -4.70
C SER A 26 22.01 8.69 -5.72
N LEU A 27 22.14 9.54 -6.74
CA LEU A 27 23.19 9.45 -7.76
C LEU A 27 24.57 9.77 -7.18
N SER A 28 24.70 10.80 -6.35
CA SER A 28 25.96 11.17 -5.68
C SER A 28 26.45 10.08 -4.72
N LYS A 29 25.53 9.34 -4.09
CA LYS A 29 25.83 8.16 -3.26
C LYS A 29 26.10 6.89 -4.09
N ASN A 30 26.05 6.99 -5.41
CA ASN A 30 26.26 5.88 -6.35
C ASN A 30 25.35 4.67 -6.07
N TRP A 31 24.13 4.93 -5.59
CA TRP A 31 23.12 3.89 -5.32
C TRP A 31 22.66 3.20 -6.60
N TYR A 32 22.53 3.99 -7.66
CA TYR A 32 22.24 3.57 -9.02
C TYR A 32 22.63 4.65 -10.02
N LYS A 33 22.48 4.37 -11.31
CA LYS A 33 22.57 5.33 -12.40
C LYS A 33 21.26 5.41 -13.16
N LEU A 34 20.98 6.56 -13.78
CA LEU A 34 19.87 6.71 -14.71
C LEU A 34 20.33 6.44 -16.14
N ILE A 35 19.56 5.66 -16.88
CA ILE A 35 19.59 5.58 -18.33
C ILE A 35 18.28 6.14 -18.85
N PHE A 36 18.30 6.73 -20.03
CA PHE A 36 17.16 7.41 -20.61
C PHE A 36 16.88 6.86 -22.00
N SER A 37 15.60 6.78 -22.35
CA SER A 37 15.13 6.46 -23.70
C SER A 37 13.87 7.26 -24.02
N THR A 38 13.80 7.79 -25.23
CA THR A 38 12.67 8.62 -25.68
C THR A 38 11.56 7.83 -26.37
N THR A 39 11.79 6.55 -26.69
CA THR A 39 10.82 5.71 -27.39
C THR A 39 10.82 4.27 -26.86
N GLY A 40 9.74 3.52 -27.10
CA GLY A 40 9.64 2.12 -26.66
C GLY A 40 10.66 1.20 -27.35
N GLU A 41 10.96 1.43 -28.62
CA GLU A 41 11.92 0.64 -29.41
C GLU A 41 13.34 0.78 -28.86
N GLU A 42 13.79 2.02 -28.65
CA GLU A 42 15.11 2.31 -28.10
C GLU A 42 15.24 1.69 -26.71
N ALA A 43 14.20 1.77 -25.89
CA ALA A 43 14.18 1.14 -24.57
C ALA A 43 14.31 -0.40 -24.66
N LEU A 44 13.62 -1.04 -25.60
CA LEU A 44 13.76 -2.49 -25.84
C LEU A 44 15.18 -2.85 -26.29
N GLU A 45 15.79 -2.04 -27.16
CA GLU A 45 17.18 -2.25 -27.56
C GLU A 45 18.16 -2.12 -26.41
N ILE A 46 17.99 -1.10 -25.56
CA ILE A 46 18.83 -0.88 -24.37
C ILE A 46 18.75 -2.11 -23.46
N ILE A 47 17.55 -2.64 -23.23
CA ILE A 47 17.34 -3.84 -22.40
C ILE A 47 17.98 -5.07 -23.04
N LYS A 48 17.82 -5.27 -24.36
CA LYS A 48 18.44 -6.40 -25.08
C LYS A 48 19.98 -6.33 -25.03
N LYS A 49 20.55 -5.12 -25.06
CA LYS A 49 22.00 -4.89 -24.98
C LYS A 49 22.55 -5.03 -23.54
N ASP A 50 21.69 -5.02 -22.52
CA ASP A 50 22.06 -5.16 -21.10
C ASP A 50 22.39 -6.61 -20.70
N LYS A 51 23.46 -7.18 -21.28
CA LYS A 51 23.89 -8.57 -21.04
C LYS A 51 24.23 -8.87 -19.57
N LYS A 52 24.64 -7.84 -18.81
CA LYS A 52 24.99 -7.95 -17.39
C LYS A 52 23.78 -7.82 -16.45
N GLN A 53 22.59 -7.60 -17.01
CA GLN A 53 21.36 -7.39 -16.25
C GLN A 53 21.47 -6.26 -15.22
N GLU A 54 22.20 -5.19 -15.55
CA GLU A 54 22.42 -4.06 -14.64
C GLU A 54 21.19 -3.17 -14.50
N ILE A 55 20.23 -3.23 -15.43
CA ILE A 55 18.94 -2.53 -15.35
C ILE A 55 18.04 -3.28 -14.37
N SER A 56 17.80 -2.71 -13.20
CA SER A 56 16.98 -3.35 -12.16
C SER A 56 15.52 -2.91 -12.20
N LEU A 57 15.28 -1.70 -12.72
CA LEU A 57 14.01 -1.01 -12.63
C LEU A 57 13.79 -0.14 -13.86
N ILE A 58 12.54 -0.06 -14.31
CA ILE A 58 12.11 0.81 -15.40
C ILE A 58 11.08 1.79 -14.86
N ILE A 59 11.24 3.08 -15.18
CA ILE A 59 10.20 4.10 -15.03
C ILE A 59 9.63 4.35 -16.42
N LEU A 60 8.31 4.21 -16.56
CA LEU A 60 7.65 4.17 -17.86
C LEU A 60 6.50 5.18 -17.93
N ASP A 61 6.52 6.07 -18.92
CA ASP A 61 5.31 6.75 -19.37
C ASP A 61 4.52 5.85 -20.34
N LEU A 62 3.19 5.85 -20.24
CA LEU A 62 2.34 5.02 -21.12
C LEU A 62 2.14 5.63 -22.49
N ARG A 63 2.13 6.96 -22.54
CA ARG A 63 1.98 7.70 -23.79
C ARG A 63 3.37 8.09 -24.26
N LEU A 64 3.84 7.42 -25.31
CA LEU A 64 5.13 7.68 -25.96
C LEU A 64 4.85 8.02 -27.43
N ASP A 65 4.54 9.28 -27.72
CA ASP A 65 4.04 9.70 -29.04
C ASP A 65 5.17 9.82 -30.08
N LYS A 66 6.44 9.78 -29.65
CA LYS A 66 7.62 9.88 -30.54
C LYS A 66 8.05 8.56 -31.19
N GLY A 67 7.44 7.43 -30.81
CA GLY A 67 7.77 6.09 -31.34
C GLY A 67 6.55 5.36 -31.88
N GLU A 68 6.77 4.19 -32.47
CA GLU A 68 5.72 3.27 -32.91
C GLU A 68 5.20 2.42 -31.73
N ILE A 69 6.05 2.15 -30.75
CA ILE A 69 5.76 1.39 -29.53
C ILE A 69 5.47 2.36 -28.38
N ASN A 70 4.19 2.43 -27.99
CA ASN A 70 3.77 3.13 -26.78
C ASN A 70 4.16 2.34 -25.51
N GLY A 71 3.96 2.93 -24.33
CA GLY A 71 4.38 2.31 -23.07
C GLY A 71 3.59 1.04 -22.71
N VAL A 72 2.32 0.93 -23.11
CA VAL A 72 1.53 -0.29 -22.89
C VAL A 72 2.10 -1.45 -23.71
N ASP A 73 2.34 -1.21 -24.99
CA ASP A 73 2.88 -2.20 -25.92
C ASP A 73 4.31 -2.58 -25.55
N PHE A 74 5.11 -1.62 -25.08
CA PHE A 74 6.43 -1.88 -24.52
C PHE A 74 6.37 -2.87 -23.34
N ALA A 75 5.52 -2.61 -22.34
CA ALA A 75 5.40 -3.47 -21.15
C ALA A 75 4.89 -4.88 -21.52
N ASN A 76 3.92 -4.97 -22.42
CA ASN A 76 3.40 -6.24 -22.94
C ASN A 76 4.48 -7.01 -23.72
N THR A 77 5.28 -6.32 -24.54
CA THR A 77 6.37 -6.92 -25.32
C THR A 77 7.46 -7.49 -24.43
N LEU A 78 7.85 -6.76 -23.36
CA LEU A 78 8.81 -7.26 -22.37
C LEU A 78 8.31 -8.55 -21.71
N ALA A 79 7.05 -8.56 -21.29
CA ALA A 79 6.46 -9.70 -20.62
C ALA A 79 6.33 -10.92 -21.55
N ALA A 80 5.88 -10.71 -22.80
CA ALA A 80 5.79 -11.76 -23.81
C ALA A 80 7.17 -12.32 -24.20
N SER A 81 8.22 -11.51 -24.11
CA SER A 81 9.61 -11.93 -24.34
C SER A 81 10.26 -12.59 -23.10
N HIS A 82 9.48 -12.86 -22.04
CA HIS A 82 9.95 -13.38 -20.76
C HIS A 82 11.05 -12.53 -20.09
N ILE A 83 11.07 -11.22 -20.36
CA ILE A 83 12.00 -10.29 -19.72
C ILE A 83 11.39 -9.82 -18.40
N ASP A 84 11.83 -10.40 -17.29
CA ASP A 84 11.37 -10.05 -15.94
C ASP A 84 12.08 -8.80 -15.39
N LYS A 85 11.78 -7.65 -15.99
CA LYS A 85 12.20 -6.33 -15.47
C LYS A 85 11.03 -5.65 -14.80
N LYS A 86 11.27 -5.13 -13.58
CA LYS A 86 10.21 -4.45 -12.83
C LYS A 86 9.98 -3.04 -13.36
N ILE A 87 8.72 -2.63 -13.37
CA ILE A 87 8.26 -1.37 -13.99
C ILE A 87 7.45 -0.58 -12.96
N ILE A 88 7.81 0.70 -12.81
CA ILE A 88 6.94 1.70 -12.21
C ILE A 88 6.39 2.54 -13.35
N VAL A 89 5.07 2.56 -13.47
CA VAL A 89 4.41 3.40 -14.46
C VAL A 89 4.19 4.77 -13.84
N TRP A 90 4.71 5.81 -14.49
CA TRP A 90 4.52 7.20 -14.09
C TRP A 90 3.98 8.01 -15.26
N THR A 91 2.66 8.18 -15.30
CA THR A 91 1.96 8.66 -16.49
C THR A 91 0.81 9.60 -16.14
N ALA A 92 0.45 10.49 -17.07
CA ALA A 92 -0.77 11.27 -16.97
C ALA A 92 -2.03 10.45 -17.34
N TYR A 93 -1.87 9.33 -18.07
CA TYR A 93 -2.95 8.53 -18.65
C TYR A 93 -3.11 7.20 -17.92
N LYS A 94 -3.48 7.25 -16.64
CA LYS A 94 -3.51 6.05 -15.77
C LYS A 94 -4.44 4.97 -16.30
N GLU A 95 -5.54 5.35 -16.94
CA GLU A 95 -6.53 4.46 -17.53
C GLU A 95 -5.96 3.54 -18.63
N TRP A 96 -4.86 3.93 -19.28
CA TRP A 96 -4.19 3.07 -20.26
C TRP A 96 -3.59 1.81 -19.62
N SER A 97 -3.35 1.82 -18.30
CA SER A 97 -2.89 0.63 -17.58
C SER A 97 -3.89 -0.53 -17.57
N ASN A 98 -5.16 -0.28 -17.88
CA ASN A 98 -6.16 -1.34 -18.03
C ASN A 98 -5.85 -2.28 -19.20
N SER A 99 -5.08 -1.80 -20.18
CA SER A 99 -4.70 -2.55 -21.39
C SER A 99 -3.44 -3.42 -21.21
N PHE A 100 -2.89 -3.49 -19.99
CA PHE A 100 -1.80 -4.43 -19.70
C PHE A 100 -2.31 -5.88 -19.74
N SER A 101 -1.53 -6.74 -20.40
CA SER A 101 -1.68 -8.19 -20.28
C SER A 101 -1.44 -8.65 -18.84
N ASP A 102 -1.99 -9.80 -18.46
CA ASP A 102 -1.77 -10.35 -17.12
C ASP A 102 -0.30 -10.68 -16.84
N LEU A 103 0.45 -11.05 -17.88
CA LEU A 103 1.90 -11.22 -17.79
C LEU A 103 2.60 -9.90 -17.50
N ALA A 104 2.23 -8.81 -18.18
CA ALA A 104 2.81 -7.49 -17.93
C ALA A 104 2.49 -6.99 -16.52
N LYS A 105 1.26 -7.19 -16.02
CA LYS A 105 0.85 -6.81 -14.66
C LYS A 105 1.76 -7.42 -13.58
N ASN A 106 2.32 -8.61 -13.80
CA ASN A 106 3.25 -9.24 -12.85
C ASN A 106 4.59 -8.50 -12.69
N ASN A 107 4.93 -7.66 -13.66
CA ASN A 107 6.14 -6.84 -13.69
C ASN A 107 5.88 -5.40 -13.25
N ILE A 108 4.62 -4.95 -13.26
CA ILE A 108 4.24 -3.62 -12.77
C ILE A 108 4.25 -3.63 -11.23
N ILE A 109 5.15 -2.84 -10.65
CA ILE A 109 5.18 -2.58 -9.19
C ILE A 109 4.02 -1.67 -8.81
N LYS A 110 3.88 -0.56 -9.54
CA LYS A 110 2.89 0.48 -9.25
C LYS A 110 2.59 1.30 -10.49
N VAL A 111 1.34 1.73 -10.59
CA VAL A 111 0.90 2.77 -11.53
C VAL A 111 0.64 4.06 -10.75
N ILE A 112 1.39 5.10 -11.08
CA ILE A 112 1.41 6.39 -10.44
C ILE A 112 0.88 7.42 -11.43
N GLN A 113 -0.21 8.09 -11.05
CA GLN A 113 -0.71 9.21 -11.84
C GLN A 113 0.22 10.41 -11.65
N ARG A 114 0.63 11.02 -12.76
CA ARG A 114 1.50 12.18 -12.77
C ARG A 114 0.75 13.40 -12.23
N THR A 115 1.20 13.87 -11.09
CA THR A 115 0.78 15.11 -10.40
C THR A 115 2.01 15.80 -9.82
N ASP A 116 1.90 17.06 -9.39
CA ASP A 116 3.02 17.82 -8.81
C ASP A 116 3.65 17.12 -7.60
N TYR A 117 2.85 16.39 -6.82
CA TYR A 117 3.30 15.66 -5.64
C TYR A 117 3.86 14.26 -5.95
N SER A 118 3.57 13.72 -7.13
CA SER A 118 3.95 12.34 -7.50
C SER A 118 5.45 12.15 -7.73
N LEU A 119 6.22 13.22 -7.91
CA LEU A 119 7.66 13.17 -8.17
C LEU A 119 8.47 12.65 -6.98
N LEU A 120 8.21 13.20 -5.78
CA LEU A 120 8.86 12.73 -4.56
C LEU A 120 8.47 11.28 -4.25
N TYR A 121 7.19 10.95 -4.46
CA TYR A 121 6.69 9.59 -4.30
C TYR A 121 7.38 8.60 -5.26
N LEU A 122 7.50 8.96 -6.55
CA LEU A 122 8.22 8.16 -7.53
C LEU A 122 9.67 7.93 -7.10
N LYS A 123 10.36 8.98 -6.66
CA LYS A 123 11.74 8.90 -6.17
C LYS A 123 11.87 7.96 -5.00
N ASP A 124 11.05 8.14 -3.97
CA ASP A 124 11.14 7.36 -2.74
C ASP A 124 10.83 5.88 -3.01
N LEU A 125 9.91 5.58 -3.93
CA LEU A 125 9.61 4.22 -4.35
C LEU A 125 10.77 3.59 -5.13
N CYS A 126 11.47 4.35 -5.98
CA CYS A 126 12.67 3.89 -6.66
C CYS A 126 13.81 3.60 -5.68
N ASP A 127 14.08 4.53 -4.76
CA ASP A 127 15.10 4.35 -3.72
C ASP A 127 14.78 3.13 -2.86
N ALA A 128 13.51 2.97 -2.46
CA ALA A 128 13.04 1.82 -1.70
C ALA A 128 13.34 0.51 -2.43
N PHE A 129 12.97 0.44 -3.70
CA PHE A 129 13.12 -0.75 -4.51
C PHE A 129 14.59 -1.15 -4.69
N ILE A 130 15.45 -0.22 -5.09
CA ILE A 130 16.86 -0.48 -5.35
C ILE A 130 17.60 -0.81 -4.05
N MET A 131 17.38 -0.04 -2.99
CA MET A 131 17.99 -0.34 -1.68
C MET A 131 17.47 -1.66 -1.13
N GLY A 132 16.20 -1.99 -1.36
CA GLY A 132 15.62 -3.27 -0.99
C GLY A 132 16.31 -4.46 -1.65
N GLN A 133 16.55 -4.40 -2.96
CA GLN A 133 17.24 -5.48 -3.69
C GLN A 133 18.69 -5.68 -3.28
N GLN A 134 19.42 -4.60 -2.98
CA GLN A 134 20.82 -4.70 -2.55
C GLN A 134 20.98 -5.47 -1.23
N LEU A 135 19.91 -5.57 -0.44
CA LEU A 135 19.89 -6.29 0.84
C LEU A 135 19.55 -7.77 0.69
N GLU A 136 19.01 -8.20 -0.45
CA GLU A 136 18.66 -9.59 -0.77
C GLU A 136 19.74 -10.31 -1.61
N ALA A 137 20.83 -9.63 -1.98
CA ALA A 137 21.95 -10.24 -2.69
C ALA A 137 22.53 -11.45 -1.91
N PRO A 138 22.90 -12.54 -2.62
CA PRO A 138 23.03 -13.87 -2.04
C PRO A 138 24.24 -13.98 -1.10
N GLY A 139 23.96 -13.83 0.19
CA GLY A 139 24.90 -14.14 1.28
C GLY A 139 24.21 -14.63 2.55
N LYS A 140 22.88 -14.61 2.64
CA LYS A 140 22.13 -15.21 3.75
C LYS A 140 20.88 -15.93 3.23
N GLN A 141 20.80 -17.19 3.61
CA GLN A 141 19.91 -18.26 3.17
C GLN A 141 18.45 -17.89 2.94
N GLY A 142 17.92 -18.43 1.83
CA GLY A 142 16.59 -19.03 1.75
C GLY A 142 15.39 -18.09 1.84
N ALA A 143 15.00 -17.49 0.71
CA ALA A 143 13.64 -17.00 0.55
C ALA A 143 13.02 -17.62 -0.71
N SER A 144 11.89 -18.31 -0.51
CA SER A 144 11.09 -18.95 -1.54
C SER A 144 10.60 -17.96 -2.60
N ALA A 145 10.26 -18.46 -3.79
CA ALA A 145 9.84 -17.75 -5.00
C ALA A 145 8.61 -16.81 -4.88
N ASN A 146 8.14 -16.49 -3.68
CA ASN A 146 7.02 -15.58 -3.41
C ASN A 146 7.41 -14.31 -2.60
N SER A 147 8.70 -14.01 -2.37
CA SER A 147 9.10 -12.76 -1.69
C SER A 147 9.09 -11.55 -2.63
N LYS A 148 7.89 -11.11 -3.05
CA LYS A 148 7.65 -9.88 -3.85
C LYS A 148 7.41 -8.62 -3.00
N MET A 149 7.81 -8.59 -1.72
CA MET A 149 7.60 -7.43 -0.85
C MET A 149 8.92 -6.93 -0.28
N LEU A 150 9.09 -5.60 -0.26
CA LEU A 150 10.11 -4.88 0.50
C LEU A 150 10.32 -5.55 1.86
N GLY A 151 11.48 -6.19 2.05
CA GLY A 151 11.81 -6.82 3.32
C GLY A 151 11.81 -5.81 4.47
N TYR A 152 11.35 -6.25 5.64
CA TYR A 152 11.36 -5.49 6.90
C TYR A 152 12.68 -4.73 7.15
N HIS A 153 13.81 -5.37 6.84
CA HIS A 153 15.13 -4.81 7.04
C HIS A 153 15.42 -3.58 6.14
N SER A 154 14.89 -3.58 4.92
CA SER A 154 15.03 -2.52 3.93
C SER A 154 14.25 -1.28 4.36
N ILE A 155 13.02 -1.48 4.84
CA ILE A 155 12.17 -0.41 5.37
C ILE A 155 12.80 0.20 6.62
N ARG A 156 13.29 -0.65 7.55
CA ARG A 156 13.97 -0.19 8.76
C ARG A 156 15.16 0.72 8.46
N ARG A 157 15.97 0.42 7.44
CA ARG A 157 17.08 1.28 7.02
C ARG A 157 16.61 2.56 6.34
N MET A 158 15.63 2.47 5.44
CA MET A 158 15.06 3.65 4.79
C MET A 158 14.54 4.65 5.81
N VAL A 159 13.80 4.16 6.79
CA VAL A 159 13.22 4.97 7.85
C VAL A 159 14.31 5.68 8.64
N LYS A 160 15.39 4.98 9.01
CA LYS A 160 16.53 5.60 9.70
C LYS A 160 17.24 6.66 8.85
N SER A 161 17.12 6.60 7.52
CA SER A 161 17.79 7.53 6.60
C SER A 161 16.94 8.73 6.17
N LEU A 162 15.64 8.75 6.47
CA LEU A 162 14.72 9.80 6.01
C LEU A 162 14.48 10.90 7.06
N PRO A 163 14.34 12.17 6.63
CA PRO A 163 13.81 13.25 7.45
C PRO A 163 12.45 12.88 8.07
N GLU A 164 12.17 13.37 9.28
CA GLU A 164 11.00 12.97 10.08
C GLU A 164 9.66 13.12 9.32
N ARG A 165 9.49 14.22 8.60
CA ARG A 165 8.28 14.47 7.79
C ARG A 165 8.13 13.50 6.62
N GLN A 166 9.23 13.00 6.06
CA GLN A 166 9.22 12.03 4.96
C GLN A 166 9.04 10.60 5.46
N ARG A 167 9.57 10.27 6.65
CA ARG A 167 9.26 9.02 7.35
C ARG A 167 7.75 8.86 7.51
N TYR A 168 7.07 9.90 7.99
CA TYR A 168 5.62 9.88 8.21
C TYR A 168 4.84 9.50 6.94
N ASN A 169 5.10 10.19 5.82
CA ASN A 169 4.40 9.93 4.57
C ASN A 169 4.69 8.52 4.00
N LEU A 170 5.97 8.11 4.03
CA LEU A 170 6.37 6.77 3.61
C LEU A 170 5.66 5.69 4.45
N PHE A 171 5.52 5.91 5.75
CA PHE A 171 4.83 4.97 6.64
C PHE A 171 3.34 4.88 6.36
N VAL A 172 2.64 6.01 6.26
CA VAL A 172 1.21 6.02 5.93
C VAL A 172 0.91 5.21 4.66
N GLU A 173 1.83 5.22 3.69
CA GLU A 173 1.62 4.62 2.38
C GLU A 173 2.09 3.17 2.26
N ILE A 174 3.18 2.77 2.92
CA ILE A 174 3.73 1.41 2.82
C ILE A 174 3.15 0.50 3.91
N LEU A 175 2.79 1.02 5.08
CA LEU A 175 2.27 0.19 6.18
C LEU A 175 1.05 -0.66 5.84
N PRO A 176 0.04 -0.16 5.08
CA PRO A 176 -1.12 -0.96 4.69
C PRO A 176 -0.79 -2.21 3.86
N ILE A 177 0.43 -2.32 3.33
CA ILE A 177 0.87 -3.45 2.51
C ILE A 177 1.35 -4.61 3.42
N PHE A 178 1.80 -4.33 4.65
CA PHE A 178 2.37 -5.37 5.53
C PHE A 178 1.31 -6.18 6.28
N LYS A 179 1.68 -7.43 6.56
CA LYS A 179 0.94 -8.31 7.47
C LYS A 179 1.04 -7.81 8.91
N PRO A 180 0.04 -8.09 9.77
CA PRO A 180 0.03 -7.65 11.17
C PRO A 180 1.28 -8.04 11.96
N GLU A 181 1.84 -9.24 11.76
CA GLU A 181 3.02 -9.70 12.51
C GLU A 181 4.26 -8.88 12.16
N THR A 182 4.35 -8.39 10.92
CA THR A 182 5.42 -7.51 10.47
C THR A 182 5.24 -6.11 11.06
N LEU A 183 4.00 -5.59 11.10
CA LEU A 183 3.70 -4.30 11.72
C LEU A 183 4.06 -4.28 13.21
N LEU A 184 3.80 -5.37 13.94
CA LEU A 184 4.17 -5.50 15.35
C LEU A 184 5.69 -5.41 15.58
N LYS A 185 6.47 -6.05 14.70
CA LYS A 185 7.94 -5.96 14.71
C LYS A 185 8.45 -4.57 14.34
N ILE A 186 7.71 -3.85 13.49
CA ILE A 186 8.02 -2.46 13.11
C ILE A 186 7.78 -1.53 14.30
N LYS A 187 6.66 -1.69 15.03
CA LYS A 187 6.31 -0.91 16.23
C LYS A 187 7.39 -0.95 17.31
N ASN A 188 7.93 -2.14 17.61
CA ASN A 188 8.95 -2.29 18.66
C ASN A 188 10.29 -1.61 18.34
N ASP A 189 10.52 -1.22 17.09
CA ASP A 189 11.84 -0.84 16.56
C ASP A 189 11.94 0.65 16.20
N LEU A 190 10.89 1.43 16.43
CA LEU A 190 10.72 2.77 15.91
C LEU A 190 10.38 3.83 16.98
N PRO A 191 10.61 5.13 16.69
CA PRO A 191 10.27 6.21 17.62
C PRO A 191 8.77 6.31 17.87
N GLN A 192 8.37 6.74 19.08
CA GLN A 192 6.97 6.92 19.47
C GLN A 192 6.16 7.83 18.54
N SER A 193 6.81 8.74 17.79
CA SER A 193 6.15 9.69 16.89
C SER A 193 5.42 9.07 15.69
N ILE A 194 5.48 7.74 15.52
CA ILE A 194 4.79 6.99 14.47
C ILE A 194 3.92 5.83 15.00
N ASP A 195 3.79 5.71 16.32
CA ASP A 195 2.96 4.67 16.95
C ASP A 195 1.50 4.76 16.51
N ASP A 196 0.94 5.97 16.41
CA ASP A 196 -0.47 6.18 16.02
C ASP A 196 -0.76 5.68 14.59
N ILE A 197 0.19 5.85 13.67
CA ILE A 197 0.04 5.40 12.26
C ILE A 197 0.17 3.89 12.18
N LEU A 198 1.12 3.33 12.93
CA LEU A 198 1.34 1.88 13.00
C LEU A 198 0.14 1.19 13.63
N ASP A 199 -0.42 1.78 14.68
CA ASP A 199 -1.61 1.27 15.35
C ASP A 199 -2.83 1.35 14.44
N ASP A 200 -3.06 2.47 13.75
CA ASP A 200 -4.14 2.57 12.77
C ASP A 200 -3.97 1.55 11.62
N SER A 201 -2.76 1.41 11.06
CA SER A 201 -2.50 0.45 9.99
C SER A 201 -2.69 -1.01 10.45
N MET A 202 -2.19 -1.34 11.63
CA MET A 202 -2.35 -2.66 12.25
C MET A 202 -3.82 -2.96 12.52
N GLN A 203 -4.55 -2.02 13.10
CA GLN A 203 -5.97 -2.16 13.36
C GLN A 203 -6.77 -2.37 12.08
N ARG A 204 -6.46 -1.63 11.00
CA ARG A 204 -7.10 -1.84 9.68
C ARG A 204 -6.79 -3.23 9.11
N SER A 205 -5.55 -3.69 9.22
CA SER A 205 -5.14 -5.01 8.73
C SER A 205 -5.84 -6.14 9.49
N LEU A 206 -5.86 -6.07 10.82
CA LEU A 206 -6.61 -7.00 11.68
C LEU A 206 -8.11 -6.99 11.37
N LEU A 207 -8.69 -5.81 11.13
CA LEU A 207 -10.11 -5.69 10.80
C LEU A 207 -10.42 -6.33 9.45
N LYS A 208 -9.56 -6.15 8.44
CA LYS A 208 -9.73 -6.79 7.12
C LYS A 208 -9.72 -8.31 7.23
N GLN A 209 -8.73 -8.86 7.93
CA GLN A 209 -8.63 -10.30 8.15
C GLN A 209 -9.86 -10.84 8.87
N TRP A 210 -10.31 -10.17 9.93
CA TRP A 210 -11.48 -10.58 10.67
C TRP A 210 -12.76 -10.52 9.81
N ILE A 211 -12.95 -9.48 8.99
CA ILE A 211 -14.10 -9.38 8.07
C ILE A 211 -14.12 -10.55 7.09
N GLU A 212 -12.97 -10.88 6.50
CA GLU A 212 -12.82 -11.99 5.57
C GLU A 212 -13.17 -13.34 6.24
N GLU A 213 -12.67 -13.58 7.45
CA GLU A 213 -13.01 -14.76 8.25
C GLU A 213 -14.52 -14.84 8.55
N GLN A 214 -15.16 -13.73 8.93
CA GLN A 214 -16.60 -13.72 9.23
C GLN A 214 -17.48 -13.85 7.98
N GLN A 215 -17.03 -13.36 6.82
CA GLN A 215 -17.69 -13.57 5.54
C GLN A 215 -17.67 -15.05 5.15
N ASN A 216 -16.53 -15.73 5.34
CA ASN A 216 -16.33 -17.13 4.97
C ASN A 216 -17.05 -18.11 5.91
N VAL A 217 -17.01 -17.90 7.22
CA VAL A 217 -17.50 -18.90 8.19
C VAL A 217 -19.01 -18.77 8.44
N TYR A 218 -19.59 -17.57 8.33
CA TYR A 218 -20.96 -17.37 8.84
C TYR A 218 -21.91 -16.59 7.93
N GLY A 219 -21.45 -16.00 6.82
CA GLY A 219 -22.28 -15.08 6.03
C GLY A 219 -22.88 -13.94 6.88
N LEU A 220 -22.27 -13.62 8.02
CA LEU A 220 -22.81 -12.69 9.02
C LEU A 220 -22.66 -11.22 8.60
N LEU A 221 -21.82 -10.98 7.59
CA LEU A 221 -21.57 -9.67 6.98
C LEU A 221 -21.97 -9.66 5.49
N LYS A 222 -23.09 -10.30 5.11
CA LYS A 222 -23.59 -10.29 3.71
C LYS A 222 -23.77 -8.90 3.11
N GLU A 223 -23.97 -7.89 3.96
CA GLU A 223 -24.16 -6.50 3.54
C GLU A 223 -22.85 -5.72 3.40
N VAL A 224 -21.73 -6.25 3.91
CA VAL A 224 -20.40 -5.69 3.69
C VAL A 224 -19.85 -6.35 2.41
N PRO A 225 -19.47 -5.58 1.39
CA PRO A 225 -18.86 -6.13 0.18
C PRO A 225 -17.63 -6.99 0.49
N PRO A 226 -17.24 -7.91 -0.41
CA PRO A 226 -16.00 -8.66 -0.29
C PRO A 226 -14.81 -7.74 -0.02
N ILE A 227 -13.92 -8.13 0.89
CA ILE A 227 -12.82 -7.26 1.36
C ILE A 227 -11.93 -6.72 0.21
N ARG A 228 -11.80 -7.52 -0.85
CA ARG A 228 -11.07 -7.20 -2.10
C ARG A 228 -11.64 -6.02 -2.89
N GLU A 229 -12.90 -5.67 -2.67
CA GLU A 229 -13.60 -4.56 -3.35
C GLU A 229 -13.58 -3.27 -2.51
N LEU A 230 -13.13 -3.34 -1.25
CA LEU A 230 -13.17 -2.20 -0.33
C LEU A 230 -11.89 -1.35 -0.44
N ASN A 231 -12.05 -0.06 -0.73
CA ASN A 231 -10.94 0.89 -0.83
C ASN A 231 -10.36 1.24 0.55
N ASP A 232 -11.24 1.44 1.54
CA ASP A 232 -10.87 1.70 2.93
C ASP A 232 -11.89 1.01 3.84
N VAL A 233 -11.43 0.51 4.98
CA VAL A 233 -12.29 -0.10 6.00
C VAL A 233 -11.78 0.24 7.38
N ARG A 234 -12.67 0.67 8.27
CA ARG A 234 -12.33 1.09 9.64
C ARG A 234 -13.42 0.69 10.61
N LEU A 235 -13.02 0.51 11.87
CA LEU A 235 -13.94 0.32 12.98
C LEU A 235 -14.26 1.70 13.57
N GLU A 236 -15.53 2.06 13.58
CA GLU A 236 -16.04 3.24 14.27
C GLU A 236 -16.72 2.80 15.56
N ILE A 237 -16.28 3.38 16.67
CA ILE A 237 -16.83 3.14 17.99
C ILE A 237 -17.62 4.39 18.38
N ARG A 238 -18.92 4.23 18.68
CA ARG A 238 -19.78 5.33 19.11
C ARG A 238 -20.21 5.12 20.54
N GLU A 239 -20.04 6.17 21.34
CA GLU A 239 -20.44 6.20 22.73
C GLU A 239 -21.79 6.87 22.89
N LYS A 240 -22.62 6.32 23.77
CA LYS A 240 -23.92 6.89 24.14
C LYS A 240 -24.03 6.89 25.66
N PRO A 241 -23.90 8.05 26.32
CA PRO A 241 -24.18 8.17 27.74
C PRO A 241 -25.70 8.04 27.96
N MET A 242 -26.12 7.17 28.89
CA MET A 242 -27.51 6.99 29.27
C MET A 242 -27.61 6.41 30.69
N ASP A 243 -28.38 7.04 31.57
CA ASP A 243 -28.63 6.60 32.95
C ASP A 243 -27.35 6.34 33.78
N GLY A 244 -26.36 7.24 33.69
CA GLY A 244 -25.09 7.09 34.40
C GLY A 244 -24.22 5.92 33.90
N LYS A 245 -24.42 5.48 32.65
CA LYS A 245 -23.64 4.43 31.98
C LYS A 245 -23.22 4.87 30.58
N ILE A 246 -22.09 4.35 30.09
CA ILE A 246 -21.65 4.53 28.70
C ILE A 246 -21.96 3.26 27.93
N TYR A 247 -22.81 3.38 26.91
CA TYR A 247 -23.07 2.32 25.95
C TYR A 247 -22.17 2.49 24.74
N ILE A 248 -21.51 1.40 24.35
CA ILE A 248 -20.60 1.39 23.19
C ILE A 248 -21.26 0.62 22.05
N ASP A 249 -21.42 1.29 20.90
CA ASP A 249 -21.88 0.73 19.64
C ASP A 249 -20.70 0.63 18.65
N TYR A 250 -20.51 -0.53 18.03
CA TYR A 250 -19.45 -0.73 17.02
C TYR A 250 -20.05 -0.69 15.62
N PHE A 251 -19.36 -0.03 14.71
CA PHE A 251 -19.72 0.08 13.30
C PHE A 251 -18.52 -0.27 12.44
N ILE A 252 -18.72 -1.05 11.38
CA ILE A 252 -17.77 -1.16 10.28
C ILE A 252 -18.10 -0.04 9.32
N ARG A 253 -17.14 0.83 9.04
CA ARG A 253 -17.22 1.82 7.95
C ARG A 253 -16.37 1.37 6.79
N TRP A 254 -16.85 1.58 5.58
CA TRP A 254 -16.06 1.34 4.38
C TRP A 254 -16.35 2.36 3.28
N SER A 255 -15.47 2.41 2.28
CA SER A 255 -15.66 3.19 1.06
C SER A 255 -15.66 2.29 -0.16
N LEU A 256 -16.65 2.48 -1.03
CA LEU A 256 -16.81 1.80 -2.32
C LEU A 256 -17.22 2.86 -3.36
N ASP A 257 -16.48 2.96 -4.46
CA ASP A 257 -16.74 3.94 -5.53
C ASP A 257 -16.89 5.39 -5.04
N GLY A 258 -16.10 5.78 -4.05
CA GLY A 258 -16.14 7.11 -3.43
C GLY A 258 -17.33 7.35 -2.49
N LYS A 259 -18.23 6.38 -2.32
CA LYS A 259 -19.35 6.45 -1.37
C LYS A 259 -18.98 5.81 -0.04
N HIS A 260 -19.34 6.47 1.04
CA HIS A 260 -19.12 5.97 2.40
C HIS A 260 -20.33 5.19 2.91
N HIS A 261 -20.05 4.01 3.44
CA HIS A 261 -21.04 3.12 4.03
C HIS A 261 -20.69 2.83 5.48
N SER A 262 -21.70 2.47 6.27
CA SER A 262 -21.50 2.03 7.64
C SER A 262 -22.51 0.94 8.01
N LYS A 263 -22.06 -0.04 8.80
CA LYS A 263 -22.91 -1.12 9.31
C LYS A 263 -22.63 -1.38 10.77
N TYR A 264 -23.69 -1.41 11.56
CA TYR A 264 -23.64 -1.78 12.96
C TYR A 264 -23.22 -3.25 13.16
N ILE A 265 -22.30 -3.49 14.09
CA ILE A 265 -21.83 -4.81 14.49
C ILE A 265 -22.64 -5.27 15.71
N LYS A 266 -23.35 -6.39 15.57
CA LYS A 266 -24.09 -7.00 16.68
C LYS A 266 -23.13 -7.44 17.79
N LYS A 267 -23.58 -7.39 19.04
CA LYS A 267 -22.80 -7.80 20.21
C LYS A 267 -22.11 -9.17 20.06
N SER A 268 -22.81 -10.17 19.54
CA SER A 268 -22.26 -11.52 19.33
C SER A 268 -21.10 -11.58 18.34
N LEU A 269 -20.99 -10.59 17.45
CA LEU A 269 -19.86 -10.42 16.54
C LEU A 269 -18.75 -9.57 17.17
N VAL A 270 -19.10 -8.54 17.95
CA VAL A 270 -18.13 -7.73 18.71
C VAL A 270 -17.30 -8.61 19.65
N GLU A 271 -17.91 -9.60 20.31
CA GLU A 271 -17.22 -10.57 21.17
C GLU A 271 -16.18 -11.41 20.43
N LYS A 272 -16.29 -11.53 19.10
CA LYS A 272 -15.36 -12.25 18.23
C LYS A 272 -14.28 -11.36 17.61
N LEU A 273 -14.32 -10.04 17.80
CA LEU A 273 -13.27 -9.15 17.29
C LEU A 273 -11.90 -9.53 17.90
N PRO A 274 -10.78 -9.30 17.21
CA PRO A 274 -9.46 -9.27 17.83
C PRO A 274 -9.47 -8.39 19.09
N ALA A 275 -8.73 -8.78 20.14
CA ALA A 275 -8.74 -8.07 21.42
C ALA A 275 -8.25 -6.63 21.26
N GLU A 276 -7.31 -6.42 20.34
CA GLU A 276 -6.72 -5.16 19.91
C GLU A 276 -7.76 -4.21 19.29
N LEU A 277 -8.87 -4.74 18.76
CA LEU A 277 -9.97 -3.97 18.17
C LEU A 277 -11.14 -3.77 19.15
N ARG A 278 -11.20 -4.54 20.24
CA ARG A 278 -12.31 -4.46 21.21
C ARG A 278 -12.18 -3.26 22.13
N ASN A 279 -10.96 -2.90 22.55
CA ASN A 279 -10.74 -1.78 23.47
C ASN A 279 -9.97 -0.67 22.78
N PRO A 280 -10.58 0.48 22.45
CA PRO A 280 -9.81 1.66 22.13
C PRO A 280 -8.97 2.01 23.36
N SER A 281 -7.68 2.26 23.14
CA SER A 281 -6.63 2.57 24.15
C SER A 281 -6.94 3.79 25.04
N GLN A 282 -8.09 4.42 24.87
CA GLN A 282 -8.55 5.62 25.58
C GLN A 282 -9.28 5.33 26.91
N PHE A 283 -9.51 4.06 27.26
CA PHE A 283 -10.12 3.68 28.54
C PHE A 283 -9.16 2.82 29.39
N PRO A 284 -8.22 3.44 30.13
CA PRO A 284 -7.52 2.72 31.18
C PRO A 284 -8.55 2.25 32.21
N ASN A 285 -8.34 1.07 32.80
CA ASN A 285 -9.15 0.51 33.89
C ASN A 285 -9.11 1.42 35.14
N SER A 286 -9.73 2.60 35.06
CA SER A 286 -9.88 3.51 36.19
C SER A 286 -11.04 3.02 37.05
N PRO A 287 -10.84 2.84 38.37
CA PRO A 287 -11.92 2.46 39.29
C PRO A 287 -13.11 3.44 39.28
N ASP A 288 -12.89 4.68 38.84
CA ASP A 288 -13.90 5.76 38.77
C ASP A 288 -14.56 5.89 37.38
N SER A 289 -14.24 5.01 36.42
CA SER A 289 -14.81 5.05 35.08
C SER A 289 -16.19 4.38 35.04
N LEU A 290 -17.17 5.04 34.40
CA LEU A 290 -18.53 4.54 34.21
C LEU A 290 -18.51 3.12 33.63
N ALA A 291 -19.32 2.21 34.18
CA ALA A 291 -19.39 0.83 33.70
C ALA A 291 -19.75 0.79 32.20
N VAL A 292 -18.84 0.25 31.39
CA VAL A 292 -19.02 0.08 29.94
C VAL A 292 -19.98 -1.09 29.69
N ILE A 293 -21.12 -0.82 29.03
CA ILE A 293 -22.12 -1.85 28.74
C ILE A 293 -22.29 -2.05 27.24
N PHE A 294 -21.94 -3.24 26.77
CA PHE A 294 -22.23 -3.68 25.40
C PHE A 294 -23.72 -3.94 25.23
N LYS A 295 -24.38 -3.13 24.39
CA LYS A 295 -25.83 -3.19 24.17
C LYS A 295 -26.23 -4.56 23.59
N LYS A 296 -27.05 -5.32 24.31
CA LYS A 296 -27.73 -6.50 23.75
C LYS A 296 -28.74 -6.01 22.72
N THR A 297 -28.60 -6.41 21.46
CA THR A 297 -29.68 -6.29 20.48
C THR A 297 -30.82 -7.23 20.90
N GLY A 298 -31.85 -6.65 21.53
CA GLY A 298 -33.04 -7.39 21.96
C GLY A 298 -34.13 -6.43 22.42
N ARG A 299 -34.68 -5.64 21.50
CA ARG A 299 -36.07 -5.19 21.61
C ARG A 299 -36.76 -5.49 20.29
N SER A 300 -37.46 -6.62 20.28
CA SER A 300 -38.62 -6.79 19.42
C SER A 300 -39.50 -5.55 19.61
N ARG A 301 -39.74 -4.79 18.54
CA ARG A 301 -40.85 -3.83 18.52
C ARG A 301 -42.11 -4.66 18.74
N LYS A 302 -42.65 -4.66 19.97
CA LYS A 302 -44.08 -4.93 20.14
C LYS A 302 -44.79 -3.87 19.30
N LYS A 303 -45.40 -4.30 18.19
CA LYS A 303 -46.47 -3.55 17.56
C LYS A 303 -47.56 -3.42 18.63
N ASN A 304 -47.77 -2.21 19.14
CA ASN A 304 -49.04 -1.89 19.75
C ASN A 304 -50.05 -1.88 18.59
N ASN A 305 -50.78 -2.99 18.44
CA ASN A 305 -52.11 -2.95 17.88
C ASN A 305 -53.01 -2.60 19.05
N ASP A 306 -53.32 -1.32 19.22
CA ASP A 306 -54.51 -0.92 19.95
C ASP A 306 -55.64 -0.80 18.93
N SER A 307 -56.74 -1.45 19.31
CA SER A 307 -58.04 -1.53 18.62
C SER A 307 -58.89 -0.30 18.93
#